data_AF-A0A8S0FLM1-F1
#
_entry.id   AF-A0A8S0FLM1-F1
#
_cell.length_a   1.000
_cell.length_b   1.000
_cell.length_c   1.000
_cell.angle_alpha   90.00
_cell.angle_beta   90.00
_cell.angle_gamma   90.00
#
_symmetry.space_group_name_H-M   'P 1'
#
loop_
_entity.id
_entity.type
_entity.pdbx_description
1 polymer ?
#
loop_
_entity_poly.entity_id
_entity_poly.type
_entity_poly.pdbx_seq_one_letter_code
_entity_poly.pdbx_strand_id
1 'polypeptide(L)'
;MFFDLAQASASGGLNNKKIYTTGRYPSYDITNLAAFLQSDYDINNLFTLNGGVRYQYTENKIDDFIGYAQQRQIAAGKATSADAIPGGSVDYDNFLFNAGLLMHITERQQAWLNFSQGVELPDPGKYYGRGIYGAAVNGHLPLTKSVERQRQQAGRRESRFL
;
A
#
# COMPACT_ATOMS: atom_id res chain seq x y z
N MET A 1 -8.60 -6.82 18.56
CA MET A 1 -8.40 -6.80 20.02
C MET A 1 -9.50 -7.64 20.65
N PHE A 2 -9.17 -8.47 21.63
CA PHE A 2 -10.12 -9.37 22.28
C PHE A 2 -10.12 -9.13 23.79
N PHE A 3 -11.30 -9.28 24.39
CA PHE A 3 -11.56 -9.08 25.81
C PHE A 3 -12.03 -10.38 26.46
N ASP A 4 -11.81 -10.49 27.77
CA ASP A 4 -12.36 -11.57 28.58
C ASP A 4 -13.89 -11.47 28.58
N LEU A 5 -14.53 -12.36 27.83
CA LEU A 5 -15.99 -12.38 27.67
C LEU A 5 -16.71 -12.73 28.97
N ALA A 6 -16.08 -13.51 29.87
CA ALA A 6 -16.68 -13.87 31.15
C ALA A 6 -16.71 -12.66 32.09
N GLN A 7 -15.60 -11.91 32.18
CA GLN A 7 -15.55 -10.67 32.97
C GLN A 7 -16.41 -9.55 32.37
N ALA A 8 -16.40 -9.40 31.04
CA ALA A 8 -17.23 -8.42 30.37
C ALA A 8 -18.72 -8.73 30.57
N SER A 9 -19.13 -10.00 30.43
CA SER A 9 -20.52 -10.41 30.67
C SER A 9 -20.94 -10.22 32.13
N ALA A 10 -20.09 -10.63 33.08
CA ALA A 10 -20.38 -10.50 34.51
C ALA A 10 -20.53 -9.05 34.99
N SER A 11 -19.94 -8.09 34.27
CA SER A 11 -20.00 -6.66 34.58
C SER A 11 -21.01 -5.90 33.71
N GLY A 12 -21.79 -6.57 32.87
CA GLY A 12 -22.69 -5.90 31.91
C GLY A 12 -21.95 -5.07 30.85
N GLY A 13 -20.70 -5.42 30.55
CA GLY A 13 -19.84 -4.73 29.58
C GLY A 13 -19.03 -3.57 30.17
N LEU A 14 -19.07 -3.36 31.49
CA LEU A 14 -18.37 -2.25 32.16
C LEU A 14 -16.89 -2.55 32.43
N ASN A 15 -16.51 -3.82 32.59
CA ASN A 15 -15.14 -4.23 32.84
C ASN A 15 -14.60 -5.07 31.66
N ASN A 16 -13.90 -4.40 30.75
CA ASN A 16 -13.35 -5.01 29.53
C ASN A 16 -11.84 -5.24 29.68
N LYS A 17 -11.46 -6.36 30.29
CA LYS A 17 -10.06 -6.75 30.39
C LYS A 17 -9.55 -7.33 29.07
N LYS A 18 -8.55 -6.69 28.47
CA LYS A 18 -7.90 -7.15 27.24
C LYS A 18 -7.16 -8.46 27.49
N ILE A 19 -7.36 -9.45 26.62
CA ILE A 19 -6.69 -10.75 26.68
C ILE A 19 -5.66 -10.95 25.56
N TYR A 20 -5.90 -10.44 24.36
CA TYR A 20 -4.91 -10.45 23.26
C TYR A 20 -5.25 -9.46 22.14
N THR A 21 -4.26 -9.13 21.32
CA THR A 21 -4.41 -8.37 20.06
C THR A 21 -3.96 -9.28 18.91
N THR A 22 -4.69 -9.23 17.80
CA THR A 22 -4.30 -9.86 16.55
C THR A 22 -4.13 -8.78 15.48
N GLY A 23 -3.19 -8.99 14.56
CA GLY A 23 -3.08 -8.20 13.33
C GLY A 23 -4.20 -8.58 12.36
N ARG A 24 -4.79 -7.58 11.69
CA ARG A 24 -5.84 -7.80 10.68
C ARG A 24 -5.27 -7.87 9.26
N TYR A 25 -4.16 -7.18 9.03
CA TYR A 25 -3.47 -7.07 7.76
C TYR A 25 -1.96 -7.22 8.00
N PRO A 26 -1.19 -7.68 6.99
CA PRO A 26 0.27 -7.62 7.04
C PRO A 26 0.74 -6.18 7.29
N SER A 27 1.83 -6.04 8.04
CA SER A 27 2.59 -4.79 8.05
C SER A 27 3.20 -4.55 6.67
N TYR A 28 3.33 -3.28 6.29
CA TYR A 28 3.95 -2.91 5.04
C TYR A 28 4.72 -1.60 5.21
N ASP A 29 5.83 -1.48 4.50
CA ASP A 29 6.66 -0.29 4.39
C ASP A 29 6.62 0.22 2.95
N ILE A 30 6.46 1.54 2.79
CA ILE A 30 6.48 2.21 1.50
C ILE A 30 7.62 3.21 1.48
N THR A 31 8.63 2.96 0.66
CA THR A 31 9.76 3.86 0.45
C THR A 31 9.60 4.59 -0.87
N ASN A 32 9.60 5.92 -0.85
CA ASN A 32 9.49 6.75 -2.05
C ASN A 32 10.76 7.57 -2.25
N LEU A 33 11.35 7.47 -3.44
CA LEU A 33 12.44 8.33 -3.89
C LEU A 33 11.99 9.06 -5.14
N ALA A 34 11.95 10.40 -5.08
CA ALA A 34 11.54 11.21 -6.21
C ALA A 34 12.58 12.28 -6.55
N ALA A 35 13.05 12.27 -7.79
CA ALA A 35 13.86 13.33 -8.36
C ALA A 35 12.98 14.19 -9.28
N PHE A 36 13.14 15.50 -9.22
CA PHE A 36 12.34 16.43 -10.02
C PHE A 36 13.22 17.51 -10.65
N LEU A 37 12.78 17.97 -11.82
CA LEU A 37 13.31 19.12 -12.51
C LEU A 37 12.13 19.98 -12.97
N GLN A 38 12.20 21.27 -12.70
CA GLN A 38 11.19 22.23 -13.11
C GLN A 38 11.89 23.48 -13.66
N SER A 39 11.33 24.04 -14.72
CA SER A 39 11.79 25.26 -15.34
C SER A 39 10.61 26.13 -15.71
N ASP A 40 10.82 27.43 -15.56
CA ASP A 40 10.01 28.48 -16.13
C ASP A 40 10.78 29.17 -17.25
N TYR A 41 10.05 29.69 -18.23
CA TYR A 41 10.60 30.40 -19.36
C TYR A 41 9.63 31.48 -19.82
N ASP A 42 10.09 32.73 -19.74
CA ASP A 42 9.38 33.87 -20.32
C ASP A 42 9.59 33.88 -21.82
N ILE A 43 8.55 33.49 -22.56
CA ILE A 43 8.57 33.51 -24.02
C ILE A 43 8.63 34.97 -24.50
N ASN A 44 7.86 35.84 -23.84
CA ASN A 44 7.83 37.28 -24.03
C ASN A 44 7.11 37.94 -22.83
N ASN A 45 6.95 39.26 -22.85
CA ASN A 45 6.27 40.02 -21.79
C ASN A 45 4.78 39.64 -21.58
N LEU A 46 4.21 38.82 -22.45
CA LEU A 46 2.80 38.41 -22.40
C LEU A 46 2.63 36.95 -21.96
N PHE A 47 3.62 36.08 -22.17
CA PHE A 47 3.51 34.65 -21.93
C PHE A 47 4.70 34.08 -21.16
N THR A 48 4.39 33.42 -20.05
CA THR A 48 5.34 32.59 -19.29
C THR A 48 4.91 31.13 -19.40
N LEU A 49 5.84 30.28 -19.82
CA LEU A 49 5.67 28.83 -19.84
C LEU A 49 6.33 28.24 -18.60
N ASN A 50 5.66 27.29 -17.94
CA ASN A 50 6.26 26.45 -16.92
C ASN A 50 6.17 24.98 -17.36
N GLY A 51 7.17 24.20 -16.99
CA GLY A 51 7.22 22.78 -17.30
C GLY A 51 8.11 22.05 -16.32
N GLY A 52 7.73 20.82 -16.01
CA GLY A 52 8.46 19.99 -15.09
C GLY A 52 8.30 18.50 -15.35
N VAL A 53 9.31 17.76 -14.94
CA VAL A 53 9.32 16.30 -14.94
C VAL A 53 9.70 15.81 -13.56
N ARG A 54 9.01 14.77 -13.09
CA ARG A 54 9.31 14.08 -11.85
C ARG A 54 9.45 12.59 -12.14
N TYR A 55 10.62 12.04 -11.81
CA TYR A 55 10.81 10.60 -11.72
C TYR A 55 10.55 10.18 -10.27
N GLN A 56 9.65 9.23 -10.07
CA GLN A 56 9.35 8.65 -8.76
C GLN A 56 9.58 7.14 -8.81
N TYR A 57 10.53 6.68 -8.02
CA TYR A 57 10.71 5.29 -7.62
C TYR A 57 9.95 5.03 -6.32
N THR A 58 9.16 3.96 -6.28
CA THR A 58 8.44 3.52 -5.08
C THR A 58 8.67 2.05 -4.83
N GLU A 59 9.16 1.70 -3.64
CA GLU A 59 9.27 0.33 -3.17
C GLU A 59 8.21 0.06 -2.11
N ASN A 60 7.40 -0.99 -2.33
CA ASN A 60 6.44 -1.49 -1.36
C ASN A 60 6.92 -2.84 -0.83
N LYS A 61 7.33 -2.87 0.44
CA LYS A 61 7.72 -4.09 1.14
C LYS A 61 6.60 -4.53 2.07
N ILE A 62 6.30 -5.82 2.06
CA ILE A 62 5.23 -6.42 2.86
C ILE A 62 5.87 -7.50 3.71
N ASP A 63 5.61 -7.46 5.01
CA ASP A 63 6.13 -8.43 5.94
C ASP A 63 5.32 -9.73 5.90
N ASP A 64 5.96 -10.81 6.36
CA ASP A 64 5.31 -12.10 6.58
C ASP A 64 4.13 -11.95 7.54
N PHE A 65 3.03 -12.66 7.26
CA PHE A 65 1.79 -12.50 8.02
C PHE A 65 1.07 -13.80 8.29
N ILE A 66 0.58 -13.96 9.51
CA ILE A 66 -0.28 -15.10 9.86
C ILE A 66 -1.74 -14.67 9.72
N GLY A 67 -2.58 -15.47 9.06
CA GLY A 67 -3.99 -15.14 8.88
C GLY A 67 -4.73 -14.88 10.20
N TYR A 68 -5.67 -13.93 10.21
CA TYR A 68 -6.42 -13.54 11.42
C TYR A 68 -7.10 -14.72 12.13
N ALA A 69 -7.68 -15.66 11.36
CA ALA A 69 -8.34 -16.84 11.92
C ALA A 69 -7.35 -17.74 12.68
N GLN A 70 -6.13 -17.90 12.16
CA GLN A 70 -5.05 -18.68 12.74
C GLN A 70 -4.51 -17.98 13.99
N GLN A 71 -4.27 -16.66 13.92
CA GLN A 71 -3.89 -15.87 15.10
C GLN A 71 -4.92 -16.01 16.23
N ARG A 72 -6.22 -16.04 15.90
CA ARG A 72 -7.28 -16.30 16.89
C ARG A 72 -7.25 -17.72 17.46
N GLN A 73 -7.01 -18.73 16.63
CA GLN A 73 -6.91 -20.12 17.10
C GLN A 73 -5.73 -20.30 18.06
N ILE A 74 -4.59 -19.68 17.75
CA ILE A 74 -3.41 -19.68 18.61
C ILE A 74 -3.70 -18.95 19.92
N ALA A 75 -4.27 -17.74 19.85
CA ALA A 75 -4.58 -16.96 21.04
C ALA A 75 -5.69 -17.58 21.93
N ALA A 76 -6.56 -18.41 21.35
CA ALA A 76 -7.56 -19.19 22.09
C ALA A 76 -7.01 -20.55 22.60
N GLY A 77 -5.72 -20.84 22.42
CA GLY A 77 -5.08 -22.09 22.85
C GLY A 77 -5.51 -23.33 22.05
N LYS A 78 -6.17 -23.16 20.91
CA LYS A 78 -6.62 -24.26 20.02
C LYS A 78 -5.53 -24.72 19.05
N ALA A 79 -4.49 -23.92 18.89
CA ALA A 79 -3.28 -24.21 18.13
C ALA A 79 -2.08 -23.60 18.86
N THR A 80 -0.88 -24.11 18.61
CA THR A 80 0.37 -23.61 19.21
C THR A 80 1.13 -22.69 18.27
N SER A 81 1.01 -22.89 16.95
CA SER A 81 1.67 -22.08 15.93
C SER A 81 0.98 -22.23 14.56
N ALA A 82 1.34 -21.37 13.61
CA ALA A 82 0.87 -21.41 12.23
C ALA A 82 1.99 -20.95 11.31
N ASP A 83 2.01 -21.45 10.08
CA ASP A 83 2.91 -20.95 9.05
C ASP A 83 2.62 -19.49 8.70
N ALA A 84 3.68 -18.71 8.49
CA ALA A 84 3.55 -17.36 7.97
C ALA A 84 3.24 -17.42 6.47
N ILE A 85 2.29 -16.59 6.02
CA ILE A 85 2.15 -16.27 4.61
C ILE A 85 3.36 -15.40 4.27
N PRO A 86 4.24 -15.83 3.36
CA PRO A 86 5.43 -15.06 3.02
C PRO A 86 5.03 -13.68 2.49
N GLY A 87 5.75 -12.66 2.92
CA GLY A 87 5.70 -11.33 2.38
C GLY A 87 6.53 -11.20 1.10
N GLY A 88 6.70 -9.97 0.63
CA GLY A 88 7.43 -9.69 -0.61
C GLY A 88 7.67 -8.21 -0.84
N SER A 89 8.48 -7.88 -1.86
CA SER A 89 8.72 -6.50 -2.32
C SER A 89 8.22 -6.33 -3.75
N VAL A 90 7.58 -5.20 -4.03
CA VAL A 90 7.20 -4.76 -5.38
C VAL A 90 7.64 -3.31 -5.59
N ASP A 91 8.37 -3.09 -6.67
CA ASP A 91 8.85 -1.80 -7.12
C ASP A 91 7.97 -1.19 -8.24
N TYR A 92 7.91 0.14 -8.27
CA TYR A 92 7.21 0.94 -9.28
C TYR A 92 8.05 2.15 -9.70
N ASP A 93 8.20 2.32 -11.01
CA ASP A 93 8.86 3.46 -11.64
C ASP A 93 7.85 4.32 -12.41
N ASN A 94 7.78 5.61 -12.08
CA ASN A 94 6.85 6.53 -12.72
C ASN A 94 7.54 7.81 -13.17
N PHE A 95 7.30 8.19 -14.43
CA PHE A 95 7.59 9.54 -14.93
C PHE A 95 6.29 10.34 -14.95
N LEU A 96 6.31 11.52 -14.34
CA LEU A 96 5.16 12.41 -14.24
C LEU A 96 5.54 13.77 -14.81
N PHE A 97 4.68 14.28 -15.69
CA PHE A 97 4.89 15.56 -16.33
C PHE A 97 3.90 16.60 -15.81
N ASN A 98 4.37 17.84 -15.70
CA ASN A 98 3.52 19.01 -15.53
C ASN A 98 3.92 20.10 -16.53
N ALA A 99 2.92 20.87 -16.95
CA ALA A 99 3.10 21.98 -17.87
C ALA A 99 2.03 23.04 -17.60
N GLY A 100 2.38 24.30 -17.79
CA GLY A 100 1.46 25.39 -17.56
C GLY A 100 1.83 26.62 -18.37
N LEU A 101 0.81 27.40 -18.71
CA LEU A 101 0.92 28.63 -19.47
C LEU A 101 0.25 29.74 -18.68
N LEU A 102 1.00 30.81 -18.42
CA LEU A 102 0.52 32.04 -17.83
C LEU A 102 0.47 33.12 -18.91
N MET A 103 -0.66 33.81 -19.01
CA MET A 103 -0.86 34.92 -19.92
C MET A 103 -1.07 36.20 -19.12
N HIS A 104 -0.24 37.20 -19.37
CA HIS A 104 -0.36 38.55 -18.82
C HIS A 104 -1.22 39.39 -19.75
N ILE A 105 -2.54 39.43 -19.50
CA ILE A 105 -3.49 40.18 -20.35
C ILE A 105 -3.29 41.70 -20.16
N THR A 106 -3.09 42.13 -18.92
CA THR A 106 -2.69 43.50 -18.54
C THR A 106 -1.78 43.42 -17.32
N GLU A 107 -1.22 44.54 -16.87
CA GLU A 107 -0.47 44.61 -15.60
C GLU A 107 -1.25 44.11 -14.36
N ARG A 108 -2.58 44.04 -14.45
CA ARG A 108 -3.48 43.64 -13.34
C ARG A 108 -4.32 42.40 -13.63
N GLN A 109 -4.22 41.83 -14.83
CA GLN A 109 -5.06 40.71 -15.25
C GLN A 109 -4.20 39.61 -15.83
N GLN A 110 -4.36 38.41 -15.28
CA GLN A 110 -3.65 37.21 -15.72
C GLN A 110 -4.65 36.08 -15.94
N ALA A 111 -4.37 35.25 -16.94
CA ALA A 111 -5.07 33.99 -17.18
C ALA A 111 -4.06 32.86 -17.19
N TRP A 112 -4.44 31.69 -16.69
CA TRP A 112 -3.55 30.54 -16.64
C TRP A 112 -4.24 29.25 -17.07
N LEU A 113 -3.44 28.34 -17.61
CA LEU A 113 -3.81 26.97 -17.91
C LEU A 113 -2.72 26.07 -17.35
N ASN A 114 -3.11 25.00 -16.66
CA ASN A 114 -2.16 24.02 -16.11
C ASN A 114 -2.61 22.60 -16.45
N PHE A 115 -1.63 21.76 -16.73
CA PHE A 115 -1.74 20.33 -16.93
C PHE A 115 -0.75 19.63 -15.99
N SER A 116 -1.20 18.57 -15.33
CA SER A 116 -0.35 17.78 -14.43
C SER A 116 -0.79 16.33 -14.41
N GLN A 117 0.17 15.41 -14.42
CA GLN A 117 -0.08 13.99 -14.20
C GLN A 117 0.18 13.59 -12.75
N GLY A 118 -0.69 12.72 -12.23
CA GLY A 118 -0.54 12.09 -10.91
C GLY A 118 -0.61 10.57 -11.02
N VAL A 119 -0.03 9.88 -10.04
CA VAL A 119 -0.13 8.43 -9.89
C VAL A 119 -0.57 8.10 -8.47
N GLU A 120 -1.41 7.09 -8.34
CA GLU A 120 -1.84 6.52 -7.07
C GLU A 120 -1.54 5.02 -7.08
N LEU A 121 -0.87 4.53 -6.03
CA LEU A 121 -0.60 3.11 -5.86
C LEU A 121 -1.70 2.48 -5.00
N PRO A 122 -2.25 1.32 -5.39
CA PRO A 122 -3.27 0.63 -4.60
C PRO A 122 -2.73 0.17 -3.25
N ASP A 123 -3.56 0.27 -2.21
CA ASP A 123 -3.26 -0.13 -0.82
C ASP A 123 -2.78 -1.60 -0.73
N PRO A 124 -1.49 -1.85 -0.40
CA PRO A 124 -0.93 -3.20 -0.31
C PRO A 124 -1.65 -4.09 0.71
N GLY A 125 -2.08 -3.52 1.84
CA GLY A 125 -2.67 -4.29 2.95
C GLY A 125 -3.96 -5.04 2.57
N LYS A 126 -4.67 -4.62 1.52
CA LYS A 126 -5.92 -5.26 1.05
C LYS A 126 -5.70 -6.48 0.17
N TYR A 127 -4.58 -6.51 -0.56
CA TYR A 127 -4.32 -7.49 -1.63
C TYR A 127 -3.35 -8.60 -1.20
N TYR A 128 -2.50 -8.34 -0.21
CA TYR A 128 -1.51 -9.29 0.30
C TYR A 128 -1.91 -9.90 1.65
N GLY A 129 -1.19 -10.94 2.11
CA GLY A 129 -1.47 -11.61 3.38
C GLY A 129 -2.69 -12.54 3.37
N ARG A 130 -3.08 -13.06 2.20
CA ARG A 130 -4.15 -14.07 2.05
C ARG A 130 -3.58 -15.45 1.82
N GLY A 131 -3.95 -16.39 2.69
CA GLY A 131 -3.53 -17.78 2.64
C GLY A 131 -4.65 -18.73 3.06
N ILE A 132 -4.62 -19.94 2.52
CA ILE A 132 -5.45 -21.07 2.92
C ILE A 132 -4.60 -21.93 3.84
N TYR A 133 -5.14 -22.24 5.01
CA TYR A 133 -4.50 -23.09 6.00
C TYR A 133 -5.15 -24.46 6.04
N GLY A 134 -4.34 -25.49 6.23
CA GLY A 134 -4.79 -26.86 6.46
C GLY A 134 -5.24 -27.11 7.90
N ALA A 135 -5.70 -28.33 8.16
CA ALA A 135 -5.98 -28.79 9.52
C ALA A 135 -4.71 -28.81 10.36
N ALA A 136 -4.84 -28.60 11.68
CA ALA A 136 -3.70 -28.59 12.58
C ALA A 136 -3.04 -29.98 12.64
N VAL A 137 -1.73 -30.03 12.44
CA VAL A 137 -0.89 -31.22 12.62
C VAL A 137 -0.01 -30.96 13.83
N ASN A 138 -0.15 -31.76 14.90
CA ASN A 138 0.55 -31.56 16.18
C ASN A 138 0.38 -30.15 16.78
N GLY A 139 -0.80 -29.55 16.63
CA GLY A 139 -1.09 -28.19 17.11
C GLY A 139 -0.57 -27.07 16.20
N HIS A 140 0.15 -27.38 15.12
CA HIS A 140 0.64 -26.43 14.14
C HIS A 140 -0.29 -26.35 12.92
N LEU A 141 -0.63 -25.14 12.45
CA LEU A 141 -1.49 -24.90 11.28
C LEU A 141 -0.65 -24.65 10.02
N PRO A 142 -0.52 -25.64 9.11
CA PRO A 142 0.30 -25.49 7.92
C PRO A 142 -0.40 -24.63 6.87
N LEU A 143 0.39 -23.83 6.15
CA LEU A 143 -0.09 -23.04 5.02
C LEU A 143 -0.14 -23.93 3.76
N THR A 144 -1.33 -24.18 3.22
CA THR A 144 -1.52 -25.05 2.06
C THR A 144 -1.53 -24.31 0.74
N LYS A 145 -1.88 -23.01 0.74
CA LYS A 145 -1.81 -22.14 -0.43
C LYS A 145 -1.70 -20.68 -0.02
N SER A 146 -0.75 -19.93 -0.57
CA SER A 146 -0.74 -18.47 -0.51
C SER A 146 -1.02 -17.88 -1.89
N VAL A 147 -1.49 -16.63 -1.93
CA VAL A 147 -1.55 -15.85 -3.17
C VAL A 147 -0.16 -15.30 -3.47
N GLU A 148 0.79 -16.18 -3.79
CA GLU A 148 2.12 -15.81 -4.28
C GLU A 148 2.18 -16.07 -5.80
N ARG A 149 2.26 -15.00 -6.60
CA ARG A 149 2.74 -15.01 -8.00
C ARG A 149 2.01 -15.83 -9.09
N GLN A 150 0.69 -15.99 -9.12
CA GLN A 150 0.01 -16.48 -10.35
C GLN A 150 -0.54 -15.39 -11.29
N ARG A 151 -0.52 -14.10 -10.92
CA ARG A 151 -1.11 -13.03 -11.76
C ARG A 151 -0.21 -11.86 -12.17
N GLN A 152 0.96 -11.65 -11.56
CA GLN A 152 1.78 -10.48 -11.90
C GLN A 152 2.88 -10.74 -12.95
N GLN A 153 3.23 -11.99 -13.27
CA GLN A 153 4.15 -12.27 -14.37
C GLN A 153 3.53 -12.10 -15.77
N ALA A 154 2.20 -12.03 -15.87
CA ALA A 154 1.51 -11.82 -17.14
C ALA A 154 1.53 -10.36 -17.64
N GLY A 155 1.92 -9.39 -16.80
CA GLY A 155 2.01 -7.96 -17.18
C GLY A 155 3.43 -7.47 -17.48
N ARG A 156 4.46 -8.32 -17.35
CA ARG A 156 5.87 -7.93 -17.45
C ARG A 156 6.47 -8.08 -18.85
N ARG A 157 5.65 -8.01 -19.90
CA ARG A 157 6.14 -7.91 -21.28
C ARG A 157 5.33 -6.89 -22.07
N GLU A 158 6.08 -5.96 -22.64
CA GLU A 158 5.73 -5.04 -23.72
C GLU A 158 5.19 -3.66 -23.30
N SER A 159 6.13 -2.78 -22.96
CA SER A 159 6.09 -1.40 -23.44
C SER A 159 7.48 -1.08 -23.98
N ARG A 160 7.74 -1.55 -25.21
CA ARG A 160 8.80 -0.96 -26.04
C ARG A 160 8.19 0.25 -26.74
N PHE A 161 8.88 1.37 -26.62
CA PHE A 161 8.79 2.49 -27.53
C PHE A 161 8.67 2.01 -28.99
N LEU A 162 7.62 2.46 -29.67
CA LEU A 162 7.65 3.20 -30.95
C LEU A 162 6.38 4.03 -31.04
#